data_AF-A0A2J7Z3F3-F1
#
_entry.id   AF-A0A2J7Z3F3-F1
#
_cell.length_a   1.000
_cell.length_b   1.000
_cell.length_c   1.000
_cell.angle_alpha   90.00
_cell.angle_beta   90.00
_cell.angle_gamma   90.00
#
_symmetry.space_group_name_H-M   'P 1'
#
loop_
_entity.id
_entity.type
_entity.pdbx_description
1 polymer ?
#
loop_
_entity_poly.entity_id
_entity_poly.type
_entity_poly.pdbx_seq_one_letter_code
_entity_poly.pdbx_strand_id
1 'polypeptide(L)'
;MDHMEAPVLEALARYHRRGALPFTPPGTGALLTALRDLAGHADELRPAPEVAVPAPGELRMAQSCLPRDAYFGSVADVPLARAAGRVAAEMITPYPPGIPAVLPGEVLKQPVLDYLRTGVKAGMNLPDAADPGLDTIRVLVEGTGAD
;
A
#
# COMPACT_ATOMS: atom_id res chain seq x y z
N MET A 1 5.88 12.22 -10.53
CA MET A 1 4.97 13.26 -10.00
C MET A 1 5.66 14.58 -10.23
N ASP A 2 5.04 15.55 -10.88
CA ASP A 2 5.64 16.88 -10.94
C ASP A 2 5.49 17.50 -9.55
N HIS A 3 6.60 17.57 -8.82
CA HIS A 3 6.64 18.13 -7.46
C HIS A 3 6.74 19.66 -7.48
N MET A 4 6.77 20.28 -8.67
CA MET A 4 6.86 21.73 -8.85
C MET A 4 5.50 22.41 -8.73
N GLU A 5 4.41 21.68 -8.96
CA GLU A 5 3.06 22.17 -8.68
C GLU A 5 2.55 21.56 -7.38
N ALA A 6 2.15 22.43 -6.46
CA ALA A 6 1.50 22.04 -5.22
C ALA A 6 0.10 22.63 -5.16
N PRO A 7 -0.87 22.08 -5.93
CA PRO A 7 -2.24 22.60 -6.00
C PRO A 7 -2.88 22.72 -4.61
N VAL A 8 -2.53 21.80 -3.71
CA VAL A 8 -2.97 21.80 -2.31
C VAL A 8 -2.38 22.98 -1.52
N LEU A 9 -1.09 23.31 -1.72
CA LEU A 9 -0.45 24.45 -1.05
C LEU A 9 -0.97 25.78 -1.60
N GLU A 10 -1.23 25.88 -2.90
CA GLU A 10 -1.87 27.05 -3.48
C GLU A 10 -3.31 27.24 -2.98
N ALA A 11 -4.08 26.15 -2.88
CA ALA A 11 -5.42 26.17 -2.30
C ALA A 11 -5.41 26.60 -0.83
N LEU A 12 -4.45 26.12 -0.04
CA LEU A 12 -4.25 26.52 1.37
C LEU A 12 -3.82 27.98 1.49
N ALA A 13 -2.91 28.46 0.64
CA ALA A 13 -2.49 29.86 0.62
C ALA A 13 -3.65 30.79 0.25
N ARG A 14 -4.49 30.40 -0.71
CA ARG A 14 -5.73 31.11 -1.08
C ARG A 14 -6.74 31.12 0.06
N TYR A 15 -6.87 30.01 0.79
CA TYR A 15 -7.73 29.90 1.98
C TYR A 15 -7.26 30.84 3.10
N HIS A 16 -5.96 30.86 3.41
CA HIS A 16 -5.40 31.76 4.43
C HIS A 16 -5.55 33.25 4.07
N ARG A 17 -5.35 33.64 2.80
CA ARG A 17 -5.56 35.02 2.34
C ARG A 17 -6.99 35.54 2.55
N ARG A 18 -7.98 34.65 2.70
CA ARG A 18 -9.39 35.00 2.92
C ARG A 18 -9.77 35.18 4.40
N GLY A 19 -8.84 34.99 5.34
CA GLY A 19 -9.08 35.27 6.76
C GLY A 19 -10.02 34.31 7.49
N ALA A 20 -10.21 33.09 6.99
CA ALA A 20 -11.05 32.08 7.63
C ALA A 20 -10.34 31.46 8.86
N LEU A 21 -10.78 31.83 10.07
CA LEU A 21 -10.25 31.37 11.37
C LEU A 21 -10.77 29.96 11.77
N PRO A 22 -10.11 29.26 12.72
CA PRO A 22 -10.31 27.83 12.95
C PRO A 22 -11.68 27.48 13.56
N PHE A 23 -12.19 26.31 13.15
CA PHE A 23 -13.23 25.42 13.72
C PHE A 23 -14.27 25.92 14.76
N THR A 24 -14.72 27.17 14.68
CA THR A 24 -16.03 27.64 15.19
C THR A 24 -16.66 28.58 14.15
N PRO A 25 -17.98 28.87 14.19
CA PRO A 25 -18.62 29.78 13.24
C PRO A 25 -17.81 31.08 13.12
N PRO A 26 -17.38 31.48 11.90
CA PRO A 26 -17.93 31.16 10.57
C PRO A 26 -17.21 30.03 9.76
N GLY A 27 -16.33 29.23 10.37
CA GLY A 27 -15.45 28.28 9.66
C GLY A 27 -16.16 27.14 8.90
N THR A 28 -17.31 26.64 9.38
CA THR A 28 -18.05 25.55 8.71
C THR A 28 -18.56 25.96 7.32
N GLY A 29 -18.99 27.21 7.14
CA GLY A 29 -19.46 27.70 5.85
C GLY A 29 -18.34 27.76 4.81
N ALA A 30 -17.15 28.20 5.23
CA ALA A 30 -15.96 28.22 4.40
C ALA A 30 -15.53 26.80 3.99
N LEU A 31 -15.52 25.85 4.93
CA LEU A 31 -15.23 24.44 4.64
C LEU A 31 -16.22 23.83 3.64
N LEU A 32 -17.53 24.01 3.87
CA LEU A 32 -18.56 23.51 2.95
C LEU A 32 -18.45 24.13 1.57
N THR A 33 -18.09 25.41 1.48
CA THR A 33 -17.86 26.10 0.22
C THR A 33 -16.67 25.47 -0.52
N ALA A 34 -15.54 25.25 0.18
CA ALA A 34 -14.36 24.64 -0.40
C ALA A 34 -14.59 23.18 -0.84
N LEU A 35 -15.32 22.37 -0.07
CA LEU A 35 -15.63 20.99 -0.45
C LEU A 35 -16.58 20.92 -1.64
N ARG A 36 -17.56 21.83 -1.74
CA ARG A 36 -18.45 21.91 -2.92
C ARG A 36 -17.71 22.37 -4.16
N ASP A 37 -16.81 23.36 -4.02
CA ASP A 37 -15.92 23.81 -5.09
C ASP A 37 -15.05 22.66 -5.60
N LEU A 38 -14.39 21.92 -4.69
CA LEU A 38 -13.60 20.74 -5.05
C LEU A 38 -14.44 19.66 -5.75
N ALA A 39 -15.64 19.36 -5.25
CA ALA A 39 -16.54 18.40 -5.89
C ALA A 39 -16.98 18.85 -7.29
N GLY A 40 -17.15 20.16 -7.51
CA GLY A 40 -17.49 20.73 -8.82
C GLY A 40 -16.36 20.61 -9.85
N HIS A 41 -15.11 20.44 -9.41
CA HIS A 41 -13.94 20.24 -10.28
C HIS A 41 -13.45 18.78 -10.27
N ALA A 42 -14.28 17.83 -9.81
CA ALA A 42 -13.88 16.43 -9.71
C ALA A 42 -13.49 15.83 -11.07
N ASP A 43 -14.14 16.25 -12.15
CA ASP A 43 -13.88 15.79 -13.52
C ASP A 43 -12.52 16.28 -14.08
N GLU A 44 -11.90 17.27 -13.43
CA GLU A 44 -10.56 17.76 -13.78
C GLU A 44 -9.45 16.94 -13.12
N LEU A 45 -9.80 16.10 -12.13
CA LEU A 45 -8.84 15.25 -11.44
C LEU A 45 -8.48 14.03 -12.29
N ARG A 46 -7.20 13.65 -12.25
CA ARG A 46 -6.75 12.41 -12.90
C ARG A 46 -7.46 11.21 -12.27
N PRO A 47 -7.92 10.24 -13.07
CA PRO A 47 -8.51 9.01 -12.54
C PRO A 47 -7.47 8.27 -11.69
N ALA A 48 -7.94 7.67 -10.61
CA ALA A 48 -7.09 6.83 -9.79
C ALA A 48 -6.61 5.63 -10.61
N PRO A 49 -5.33 5.23 -10.47
CA PRO A 49 -4.86 4.01 -11.11
C PRO A 49 -5.61 2.79 -10.55
N GLU A 50 -5.86 1.82 -11.42
CA GLU A 50 -6.56 0.60 -11.03
C GLU A 50 -5.60 -0.34 -10.29
N VAL A 51 -6.00 -0.76 -9.08
CA VAL A 51 -5.27 -1.70 -8.23
C VAL A 51 -6.19 -2.87 -7.94
N ALA A 52 -5.67 -4.09 -8.10
CA ALA A 52 -6.42 -5.33 -7.85
C ALA A 52 -6.55 -5.56 -6.34
N VAL A 53 -7.40 -4.78 -5.67
CA VAL A 53 -7.64 -4.92 -4.23
C VAL A 53 -8.49 -6.17 -3.98
N PRO A 54 -7.96 -7.17 -3.27
CA PRO A 54 -8.65 -8.43 -3.04
C PRO A 54 -9.76 -8.28 -1.99
N ALA A 55 -10.70 -9.21 -1.96
CA ALA A 55 -11.74 -9.21 -0.94
C ALA A 55 -11.12 -9.41 0.47
N PRO A 56 -11.74 -8.90 1.55
CA PRO A 56 -11.18 -9.02 2.91
C PRO A 56 -10.81 -10.46 3.34
N GLY A 57 -11.53 -11.47 2.84
CA GLY A 57 -11.23 -12.88 3.14
C GLY A 57 -9.98 -13.42 2.41
N GLU A 58 -9.63 -12.84 1.27
CA GLU A 58 -8.47 -13.25 0.47
C GLU A 58 -7.16 -12.67 1.00
N LEU A 59 -7.22 -11.52 1.68
CA LEU A 59 -6.10 -10.94 2.44
C LEU A 59 -5.69 -11.78 3.65
N ARG A 60 -6.58 -12.64 4.16
CA ARG A 60 -6.27 -13.53 5.29
C ARG A 60 -5.49 -14.73 4.79
N MET A 61 -4.19 -14.75 5.03
CA MET A 61 -3.30 -15.86 4.69
C MET A 61 -3.15 -16.82 5.89
N ALA A 62 -2.82 -18.08 5.61
CA ALA A 62 -2.58 -19.06 6.66
C ALA A 62 -1.16 -18.85 7.22
N GLN A 63 -1.04 -18.81 8.54
CA GLN A 63 0.27 -18.76 9.20
C GLN A 63 0.82 -20.19 9.34
N SER A 64 1.82 -20.54 8.55
CA SER A 64 2.40 -21.89 8.49
C SER A 64 3.42 -22.16 9.60
N CYS A 65 4.11 -21.12 10.08
CA CYS A 65 5.11 -21.21 11.14
C CYS A 65 5.18 -19.88 11.93
N LEU A 66 6.02 -19.83 12.97
CA LEU A 66 6.21 -18.60 13.74
C LEU A 66 6.88 -17.54 12.86
N PRO A 67 6.44 -16.27 12.93
CA PRO A 67 7.09 -15.19 12.18
C PRO A 67 8.59 -15.07 12.45
N ARG A 68 9.01 -15.35 13.69
CA ARG A 68 10.43 -15.40 14.07
C ARG A 68 11.20 -16.46 13.27
N ASP A 69 10.64 -17.66 13.16
CA ASP A 69 11.30 -18.79 12.49
C ASP A 69 11.37 -18.56 10.98
N ALA A 70 10.32 -17.96 10.40
CA ALA A 70 10.33 -17.57 8.99
C ALA A 70 11.37 -16.47 8.71
N TYR A 71 11.43 -15.44 9.55
CA TYR A 71 12.31 -14.29 9.35
C TYR A 71 13.79 -14.61 9.56
N PHE A 72 14.13 -15.47 10.52
CA PHE A 72 15.52 -15.88 10.81
C PHE A 72 15.90 -17.24 10.20
N GLY A 73 14.98 -17.88 9.46
CA GLY A 73 15.20 -19.17 8.82
C GLY A 73 16.12 -19.09 7.61
N SER A 74 16.32 -20.23 6.94
CA SER A 74 17.00 -20.25 5.64
C SER A 74 16.07 -19.71 4.58
N VAL A 75 16.50 -18.69 3.83
CA VAL A 75 15.65 -17.96 2.88
C VAL A 75 16.20 -18.01 1.46
N ALA A 76 15.32 -17.81 0.49
CA ALA A 76 15.68 -17.60 -0.90
C ALA A 76 14.80 -16.51 -1.51
N ASP A 77 15.38 -15.68 -2.37
CA ASP A 77 14.63 -14.71 -3.16
C ASP A 77 14.14 -15.41 -4.44
N VAL A 78 12.83 -15.48 -4.65
CA VAL A 78 12.22 -16.13 -5.81
C VAL A 78 11.49 -15.12 -6.68
N PRO A 79 11.43 -15.31 -8.01
CA PRO A 79 10.60 -14.47 -8.87
C PRO A 79 9.16 -14.43 -8.38
N LEU A 80 8.53 -13.25 -8.39
CA LEU A 80 7.14 -13.06 -7.92
C LEU A 80 6.17 -14.09 -8.50
N ALA A 81 6.32 -14.42 -9.78
CA ALA A 81 5.50 -15.41 -10.49
C ALA A 81 5.58 -16.84 -9.93
N ARG A 82 6.55 -17.13 -9.06
CA ARG A 82 6.77 -18.43 -8.42
C ARG A 82 6.56 -18.39 -6.90
N ALA A 83 6.07 -17.27 -6.36
CA ALA A 83 5.95 -17.06 -4.93
C ALA A 83 4.64 -17.61 -4.34
N ALA A 84 3.58 -17.74 -5.14
CA ALA A 84 2.30 -18.27 -4.67
C ALA A 84 2.46 -19.68 -4.07
N GLY A 85 1.85 -19.90 -2.90
CA GLY A 85 1.92 -21.14 -2.14
C GLY A 85 3.17 -21.30 -1.28
N ARG A 86 4.17 -20.41 -1.39
CA ARG A 86 5.37 -20.43 -0.54
C ARG A 86 5.15 -19.66 0.76
N VAL A 87 5.98 -19.95 1.75
CA VAL A 87 5.98 -19.25 3.03
C VAL A 87 6.82 -17.97 2.90
N ALA A 88 6.22 -16.82 3.14
CA ALA A 88 6.93 -15.54 3.15
C ALA A 88 7.98 -15.52 4.26
N ALA A 89 9.15 -14.95 3.97
CA ALA A 89 10.22 -14.73 4.96
C ALA A 89 10.59 -13.25 5.08
N GLU A 90 9.74 -12.36 4.57
CA GLU A 90 9.83 -10.91 4.72
C GLU A 90 8.45 -10.32 5.03
N MET A 91 8.45 -9.06 5.48
CA MET A 91 7.24 -8.27 5.64
C MET A 91 7.08 -7.36 4.43
N ILE A 92 5.85 -7.26 3.90
CA ILE A 92 5.56 -6.35 2.78
C ILE A 92 4.42 -5.42 3.18
N THR A 93 4.75 -4.13 3.28
CA THR A 93 3.83 -3.05 3.69
C THR A 93 3.51 -2.14 2.52
N PRO A 94 2.39 -2.34 1.80
CA PRO A 94 1.98 -1.41 0.76
C PRO A 94 1.59 -0.03 1.29
N TYR A 95 2.12 1.04 0.69
CA TYR A 95 1.69 2.43 0.95
C TYR A 95 1.18 3.14 -0.31
N PRO A 96 -0.08 3.63 -0.30
CA PRO A 96 -1.09 3.46 0.75
C PRO A 96 -1.60 2.00 0.85
N PRO A 97 -2.18 1.55 1.98
CA PRO A 97 -2.52 2.32 3.20
C PRO A 97 -1.43 2.40 4.27
N GLY A 98 -0.34 1.62 4.18
CA GLY A 98 0.73 1.59 5.19
C GLY A 98 0.53 0.57 6.31
N ILE A 99 -0.20 -0.53 6.03
CA ILE A 99 -0.28 -1.69 6.92
C ILE A 99 0.29 -2.93 6.22
N PRO A 100 0.91 -3.88 6.94
CA PRO A 100 1.44 -5.09 6.33
C PRO A 100 0.34 -5.88 5.60
N ALA A 101 0.61 -6.23 4.35
CA ALA A 101 -0.21 -7.15 3.56
C ALA A 101 0.37 -8.58 3.53
N VAL A 102 1.66 -8.70 3.86
CA VAL A 102 2.38 -9.97 4.01
C VAL A 102 3.21 -9.88 5.28
N LEU A 103 3.13 -10.92 6.11
CA LEU A 103 3.96 -11.13 7.28
C LEU A 103 4.82 -12.40 7.11
N PRO A 104 6.03 -12.45 7.70
CA PRO A 104 6.82 -13.68 7.72
C PRO A 104 6.03 -14.84 8.33
N GLY A 105 6.12 -16.01 7.71
CA GLY A 105 5.43 -17.24 8.14
C GLY A 105 4.07 -17.44 7.46
N GLU A 106 3.56 -16.46 6.72
CA GLU A 106 2.30 -16.60 5.97
C GLU A 106 2.51 -17.33 4.63
N VAL A 107 1.52 -18.15 4.26
CA VAL A 107 1.48 -18.79 2.93
C VAL A 107 0.93 -17.80 1.90
N LEU A 108 1.80 -17.38 0.98
CA LEU A 108 1.52 -16.37 -0.03
C LEU A 108 0.38 -16.81 -0.96
N LYS A 109 -0.64 -15.95 -1.10
CA LYS A 109 -1.77 -16.18 -2.00
C LYS A 109 -1.70 -15.32 -3.25
N GLN A 110 -2.16 -15.88 -4.38
CA GLN A 110 -2.17 -15.18 -5.66
C GLN A 110 -2.87 -13.80 -5.63
N PRO A 111 -4.06 -13.63 -5.01
CA PRO A 111 -4.71 -12.31 -4.95
C PRO A 111 -3.88 -11.25 -4.20
N VAL A 112 -3.10 -11.63 -3.19
CA VAL A 112 -2.21 -10.71 -2.47
C VAL A 112 -1.01 -10.33 -3.34
N LEU A 113 -0.45 -11.28 -4.09
CA LEU A 113 0.64 -11.01 -5.02
C LEU A 113 0.19 -10.09 -6.17
N ASP A 114 -1.03 -10.30 -6.69
CA ASP A 114 -1.61 -9.45 -7.72
C ASP A 114 -1.91 -8.04 -7.22
N TYR A 115 -2.41 -7.91 -5.98
CA TYR A 115 -2.57 -6.64 -5.30
C TYR A 115 -1.27 -5.84 -5.24
N LEU A 116 -0.21 -6.46 -4.72
CA LEU A 116 1.09 -5.81 -4.56
C LEU A 116 1.68 -5.42 -5.93
N ARG A 117 1.61 -6.32 -6.91
CA ARG A 117 2.11 -6.08 -8.27
C ARG A 117 1.39 -4.95 -8.99
N THR A 118 0.06 -4.92 -8.92
CA THR A 118 -0.75 -3.85 -9.52
C THR A 118 -0.58 -2.55 -8.75
N GLY A 119 -0.44 -2.62 -7.42
CA GLY A 119 -0.09 -1.50 -6.56
C GLY A 119 1.23 -0.84 -6.96
N VAL A 120 2.32 -1.59 -7.09
CA VAL A 120 3.63 -1.05 -7.51
C VAL A 120 3.53 -0.38 -8.88
N LYS A 121 2.83 -1.01 -9.84
CA LYS A 121 2.56 -0.41 -11.16
C LYS A 121 1.75 0.88 -11.08
N ALA A 122 0.87 1.00 -10.09
CA ALA A 122 0.08 2.18 -9.80
C ALA A 122 0.85 3.27 -9.01
N GLY A 123 2.12 3.03 -8.65
CA GLY A 123 2.96 3.96 -7.91
C GLY A 123 2.94 3.78 -6.39
N MET A 124 2.45 2.63 -5.90
CA MET A 124 2.51 2.26 -4.49
C MET A 124 3.96 2.04 -4.05
N ASN A 125 4.29 2.48 -2.83
CA ASN A 125 5.60 2.27 -2.23
C ASN A 125 5.60 1.03 -1.33
N LEU A 126 6.67 0.24 -1.38
CA LEU A 126 6.89 -0.94 -0.53
C LEU A 126 8.18 -0.75 0.29
N PRO A 127 8.17 0.05 1.38
CA PRO A 127 9.38 0.44 2.10
C PRO A 127 10.11 -0.72 2.80
N ASP A 128 9.38 -1.77 3.18
CA ASP A 128 9.91 -2.87 4.00
C ASP A 128 10.27 -4.12 3.18
N ALA A 129 9.91 -4.14 1.89
CA ALA A 129 10.21 -5.27 1.01
C ALA A 129 11.72 -5.31 0.71
N ALA A 130 12.31 -6.50 0.71
CA ALA A 130 13.69 -6.72 0.30
C ALA A 130 13.94 -6.24 -1.13
N ASP A 131 12.93 -6.35 -1.99
CA ASP A 131 12.88 -5.79 -3.34
C ASP A 131 11.67 -4.85 -3.48
N PRO A 132 11.87 -3.51 -3.38
CA PRO A 132 10.79 -2.55 -3.53
C PRO A 132 10.11 -2.54 -4.90
N GLY A 133 10.79 -3.06 -5.94
CA GLY A 133 10.22 -3.23 -7.29
C GLY A 133 9.31 -4.46 -7.41
N LEU A 134 9.37 -5.37 -6.43
CA LEU A 134 8.62 -6.63 -6.38
C LEU A 134 8.88 -7.55 -7.57
N ASP A 135 10.08 -7.53 -8.14
CA ASP A 135 10.50 -8.53 -9.14
C ASP A 135 10.72 -9.89 -8.45
N THR A 136 11.18 -9.85 -7.20
CA THR A 136 11.37 -11.00 -6.33
C THR A 136 10.66 -10.86 -4.99
N ILE A 137 10.41 -12.00 -4.34
CA ILE A 137 9.94 -12.09 -2.95
C ILE A 137 10.84 -13.06 -2.19
N ARG A 138 11.20 -12.70 -0.97
CA ARG A 138 11.93 -13.54 -0.03
C ARG A 138 11.00 -14.56 0.62
N VAL A 139 11.31 -15.83 0.42
CA VAL A 139 10.54 -16.97 0.95
C VAL A 139 11.42 -17.89 1.78
N LEU A 140 10.81 -18.62 2.71
CA LEU A 140 11.46 -19.66 3.48
C LEU A 140 11.83 -20.83 2.55
N VAL A 141 13.06 -21.32 2.66
CA VAL A 141 13.50 -22.56 2.01
C VAL A 141 12.82 -23.72 2.73
N GLU A 142 12.13 -24.59 1.99
CA GLU A 142 11.62 -25.83 2.56
C GLU A 142 12.81 -26.66 3.07
N GLY A 143 12.89 -26.85 4.38
CA GLY A 143 13.78 -27.86 4.93
C GLY A 143 13.32 -29.22 4.41
N THR A 144 14.21 -29.99 3.80
CA THR A 144 14.07 -31.45 3.82
C THR A 144 13.84 -31.83 5.27
N GLY A 145 12.62 -32.27 5.59
CA GLY A 145 12.23 -32.61 6.97
C GLY A 145 13.31 -33.48 7.59
N ALA A 146 13.83 -33.04 8.74
CA ALA A 146 14.41 -33.98 9.68
C ALA A 146 13.21 -34.74 10.27
N ASP A 147 13.04 -35.98 9.81
CA ASP A 147 12.23 -37.01 10.49
C ASP A 147 12.66 -37.17 11.95
#